data_AF-A0A193SBS8-F1
#
_entry.id   AF-A0A193SBS8-F1
#
_cell.length_a   1.000
_cell.length_b   1.000
_cell.length_c   1.000
_cell.angle_alpha   90.00
_cell.angle_beta   90.00
_cell.angle_gamma   90.00
#
_symmetry.space_group_name_H-M   'P 1'
#
loop_
_entity.id
_entity.type
_entity.pdbx_description
1 polymer ?
#
loop_
_entity_poly.entity_id
_entity_poly.type
_entity_poly.pdbx_seq_one_letter_code
_entity_poly.pdbx_strand_id
1 'polypeptide(L)'
;MADSTYDADKEAYTYNHFDIKIQLAKVVRVVQDVRDTGAALFDRALDWYSEEDQVKVLDTVTSNTKALTKVDGLCNYLCQHLENESLYAHDPKMDRFNSMSTNEIIDYYKKVTNDLEKQVKTLEGMTIITHPSLEKEKPLMAFVMDDVKLYSSAIYNSLDDIERARDLNHVRTAIARGEEVQPRHIGAVIPRK
;
A
#
# COMPACT_ATOMS: atom_id res chain seq x y z
N MET A 1 -37.13 -23.80 25.22
CA MET A 1 -37.10 -22.52 24.50
C MET A 1 -36.53 -21.46 25.42
N ALA A 2 -35.88 -20.45 24.82
CA ALA A 2 -34.96 -19.45 25.38
C ALA A 2 -33.50 -19.93 25.50
N ASP A 3 -32.80 -19.95 24.35
CA ASP A 3 -31.35 -19.94 24.30
C ASP A 3 -30.89 -18.49 24.52
N SER A 4 -30.56 -18.16 25.77
CA SER A 4 -30.31 -16.79 26.24
C SER A 4 -28.82 -16.47 26.24
N THR A 5 -28.25 -16.14 25.10
CA THR A 5 -26.93 -15.48 25.03
C THR A 5 -26.99 -14.25 24.13
N TYR A 6 -27.98 -13.39 24.35
CA TYR A 6 -27.93 -12.02 23.87
C TYR A 6 -27.19 -11.18 24.90
N ASP A 7 -25.97 -10.76 24.56
CA ASP A 7 -25.11 -9.92 25.39
C ASP A 7 -24.87 -8.62 24.63
N ALA A 8 -25.70 -7.61 24.90
CA ALA A 8 -25.67 -6.32 24.20
C ALA A 8 -24.30 -5.62 24.33
N ASP A 9 -23.55 -5.95 25.37
CA ASP A 9 -22.19 -5.42 25.60
C ASP A 9 -21.17 -5.97 24.59
N LYS A 10 -21.43 -7.13 23.97
CA LYS A 10 -20.57 -7.67 22.90
C LYS A 10 -20.84 -7.03 21.53
N GLU A 11 -22.06 -6.57 21.25
CA GLU A 11 -22.36 -5.89 19.99
C GLU A 11 -21.72 -4.50 19.92
N ALA A 12 -21.59 -3.80 21.05
CA ALA A 12 -21.06 -2.42 21.10
C ALA A 12 -19.59 -2.27 20.68
N TYR A 13 -18.81 -3.36 20.70
CA TYR A 13 -17.37 -3.34 20.41
C TYR A 13 -16.94 -4.30 19.30
N THR A 14 -17.90 -4.84 18.53
CA THR A 14 -17.61 -5.79 17.44
C THR A 14 -17.99 -5.24 16.08
N TYR A 15 -17.30 -5.71 15.04
CA TYR A 15 -17.49 -5.26 13.66
C TYR A 15 -18.31 -6.26 12.86
N ASN A 16 -19.33 -5.77 12.16
CA ASN A 16 -20.17 -6.60 11.30
C ASN A 16 -19.67 -6.57 9.83
N HIS A 17 -20.40 -7.25 8.92
CA HIS A 17 -20.06 -7.29 7.50
C HIS A 17 -19.93 -5.90 6.87
N PHE A 18 -20.85 -4.99 7.19
CA PHE A 18 -20.92 -3.65 6.63
C PHE A 18 -19.71 -2.81 7.04
N ASP A 19 -19.30 -2.89 8.31
CA ASP A 19 -18.11 -2.20 8.82
C ASP A 19 -16.85 -2.69 8.09
N ILE A 20 -16.70 -4.01 7.97
CA ILE A 20 -15.57 -4.65 7.29
C ILE A 20 -15.55 -4.24 5.81
N LYS A 21 -16.69 -4.23 5.13
CA LYS A 21 -16.81 -3.79 3.74
C LYS A 21 -16.41 -2.33 3.54
N ILE A 22 -16.85 -1.42 4.40
CA ILE A 22 -16.42 -0.02 4.34
C ILE A 22 -14.90 0.06 4.45
N GLN A 23 -14.30 -0.72 5.35
CA GLN A 23 -12.86 -0.71 5.53
C GLN A 23 -12.12 -1.32 4.33
N LEU A 24 -12.65 -2.41 3.75
CA LEU A 24 -12.13 -2.99 2.51
C LEU A 24 -12.14 -1.98 1.36
N ALA A 25 -13.24 -1.23 1.19
CA ALA A 25 -13.34 -0.20 0.16
C ALA A 25 -12.30 0.92 0.35
N LYS A 26 -11.97 1.28 1.61
CA LYS A 26 -10.87 2.23 1.89
C LYS A 26 -9.51 1.66 1.52
N VAL A 27 -9.25 0.38 1.83
CA VAL A 27 -7.99 -0.28 1.43
C VAL A 27 -7.85 -0.27 -0.09
N VAL A 28 -8.88 -0.67 -0.84
CA VAL A 28 -8.85 -0.66 -2.31
C VAL A 28 -8.64 0.75 -2.88
N ARG A 29 -9.26 1.77 -2.28
CA ARG A 29 -9.01 3.18 -2.66
C ARG A 29 -7.54 3.55 -2.52
N VAL A 30 -6.94 3.25 -1.36
CA VAL A 30 -5.55 3.60 -1.11
C VAL A 30 -4.61 2.77 -1.97
N VAL A 31 -4.94 1.51 -2.26
CA VAL A 31 -4.22 0.69 -3.25
C VAL A 31 -4.16 1.41 -4.61
N GLN A 32 -5.28 1.97 -5.07
CA GLN A 32 -5.29 2.75 -6.31
C GLN A 32 -4.44 4.03 -6.20
N ASP A 33 -4.52 4.75 -5.08
CA ASP A 33 -3.69 5.94 -4.86
C ASP A 33 -2.18 5.61 -4.91
N VAL A 34 -1.76 4.46 -4.36
CA VAL A 34 -0.37 3.98 -4.45
C VAL A 34 0.01 3.63 -5.88
N ARG A 35 -0.86 2.93 -6.63
CA ARG A 35 -0.62 2.62 -8.06
C ARG A 35 -0.45 3.88 -8.90
N ASP A 36 -1.37 4.83 -8.78
CA ASP A 36 -1.34 6.08 -9.54
C ASP A 36 -0.08 6.87 -9.24
N THR A 37 0.29 6.97 -7.96
CA THR A 37 1.51 7.69 -7.56
C THR A 37 2.77 6.95 -8.02
N GLY A 38 2.78 5.61 -7.97
CA GLY A 38 3.88 4.79 -8.49
C GLY A 38 4.06 4.94 -10.00
N ALA A 39 2.96 5.00 -10.76
CA ALA A 39 2.98 5.28 -12.20
C ALA A 39 3.52 6.69 -12.48
N ALA A 40 3.04 7.71 -11.76
CA ALA A 40 3.56 9.07 -11.91
C ALA A 40 5.05 9.17 -11.57
N LEU A 41 5.51 8.45 -10.53
CA LEU A 41 6.92 8.38 -10.19
C LEU A 41 7.74 7.71 -11.29
N PHE A 42 7.23 6.62 -11.85
CA PHE A 42 7.85 5.92 -12.97
C PHE A 42 8.05 6.86 -14.16
N ASP A 43 7.00 7.60 -14.56
CA ASP A 43 7.09 8.55 -15.69
C ASP A 43 8.17 9.62 -15.45
N ARG A 44 8.28 10.14 -14.23
CA ARG A 44 9.32 11.13 -13.86
C ARG A 44 10.71 10.52 -13.71
N ALA A 45 10.81 9.24 -13.37
CA ALA A 45 12.07 8.56 -13.19
C ALA A 45 12.80 8.36 -14.53
N LEU A 46 12.07 8.29 -15.65
CA LEU A 46 12.66 8.20 -16.99
C LEU A 46 13.61 9.38 -17.32
N ASP A 47 13.41 10.54 -16.69
CA ASP A 47 14.27 11.72 -16.86
C ASP A 47 15.51 11.73 -15.95
N TRP A 48 15.73 10.68 -15.15
CA TRP A 48 16.88 10.60 -14.23
C TRP A 48 18.20 10.43 -14.98
N TYR A 49 19.28 10.93 -14.38
CA TYR A 49 20.62 10.89 -14.97
C TYR A 49 21.22 9.48 -15.04
N SER A 50 20.84 8.58 -14.12
CA SER A 50 21.40 7.22 -14.03
C SER A 50 20.44 6.15 -14.51
N GLU A 51 20.81 5.42 -15.58
CA GLU A 51 20.05 4.24 -16.07
C GLU A 51 19.89 3.16 -14.98
N GLU A 52 20.90 2.97 -14.12
CA GLU A 52 20.83 2.01 -13.02
C GLU A 52 19.70 2.36 -12.03
N ASP A 53 19.57 3.64 -11.68
CA ASP A 53 18.52 4.10 -10.75
C ASP A 53 17.14 4.05 -11.42
N GLN A 54 17.06 4.35 -12.72
CA GLN A 54 15.83 4.18 -13.51
C GLN A 54 15.34 2.72 -13.46
N VAL A 55 16.22 1.76 -13.74
CA VAL A 55 15.89 0.32 -13.75
C VAL A 55 15.44 -0.13 -12.37
N LYS A 56 16.13 0.28 -11.29
CA LYS A 56 15.71 -0.06 -9.91
C LYS A 56 14.32 0.47 -9.58
N VAL A 57 14.00 1.70 -9.95
CA VAL A 57 12.67 2.28 -9.71
C VAL A 57 11.62 1.55 -10.54
N LEU A 58 11.90 1.25 -11.81
CA LEU A 58 11.00 0.49 -12.69
C LEU A 58 10.68 -0.89 -12.11
N ASP A 59 11.71 -1.65 -11.71
CA ASP A 59 11.55 -2.98 -11.14
C ASP A 59 10.74 -2.93 -9.84
N THR A 60 11.02 -1.92 -9.01
CA THR A 60 10.32 -1.70 -7.74
C THR A 60 8.84 -1.36 -7.95
N VAL A 61 8.53 -0.38 -8.80
CA VAL A 61 7.15 0.02 -9.12
C VAL A 61 6.39 -1.13 -9.78
N THR A 62 7.03 -1.90 -10.65
CA THR A 62 6.43 -3.07 -11.30
C THR A 62 6.11 -4.18 -10.28
N SER A 63 7.05 -4.47 -9.38
CA SER A 63 6.85 -5.43 -8.29
C SER A 63 5.71 -4.99 -7.37
N ASN A 64 5.69 -3.72 -6.98
CA ASN A 64 4.64 -3.14 -6.16
C ASN A 64 3.27 -3.19 -6.85
N THR A 65 3.21 -2.91 -8.15
CA THR A 65 1.96 -3.01 -8.91
C THR A 65 1.39 -4.43 -8.86
N LYS A 66 2.22 -5.47 -9.00
CA LYS A 66 1.80 -6.87 -8.86
C LYS A 66 1.29 -7.18 -7.45
N ALA A 67 1.99 -6.71 -6.42
CA ALA A 67 1.56 -6.87 -5.02
C ALA A 67 0.23 -6.16 -4.75
N LEU A 68 0.07 -4.93 -5.24
CA LEU A 68 -1.15 -4.13 -5.15
C LEU A 68 -2.33 -4.83 -5.86
N THR A 69 -2.12 -5.47 -7.01
CA THR A 69 -3.15 -6.30 -7.68
C THR A 69 -3.62 -7.45 -6.80
N LYS A 70 -2.71 -8.09 -6.07
CA LYS A 70 -3.07 -9.17 -5.15
C LYS A 70 -3.86 -8.66 -3.94
N VAL A 71 -3.44 -7.55 -3.33
CA VAL A 71 -4.18 -6.93 -2.22
C VAL A 71 -5.61 -6.61 -2.64
N ASP A 72 -5.78 -5.94 -3.79
CA ASP A 72 -7.08 -5.59 -4.36
C ASP A 72 -7.96 -6.83 -4.61
N GLY A 73 -7.41 -7.86 -5.27
CA GLY A 73 -8.11 -9.12 -5.53
C GLY A 73 -8.53 -9.84 -4.25
N LEU A 74 -7.67 -9.86 -3.22
CA LEU A 74 -7.96 -10.45 -1.92
C LEU A 74 -9.04 -9.68 -1.16
N CYS A 75 -9.00 -8.34 -1.18
CA CYS A 75 -10.04 -7.52 -0.59
C CYS A 75 -11.40 -7.73 -1.28
N ASN A 76 -11.40 -7.81 -2.61
CA ASN A 76 -12.61 -8.07 -3.38
C ASN A 76 -13.15 -9.49 -3.13
N TYR A 77 -12.27 -10.48 -3.05
CA TYR A 77 -12.61 -11.87 -2.73
C TYR A 77 -13.28 -11.98 -1.35
N LEU A 78 -12.74 -11.30 -0.34
CA LEU A 78 -13.37 -11.26 0.99
C LEU A 78 -14.73 -10.55 0.95
N CYS A 79 -14.83 -9.41 0.27
CA CYS A 79 -16.11 -8.70 0.13
C CYS A 79 -17.20 -9.57 -0.53
N GLN A 80 -16.85 -10.31 -1.58
CA GLN A 80 -17.76 -11.23 -2.25
C GLN A 80 -18.23 -12.36 -1.32
N HIS A 81 -17.37 -12.87 -0.44
CA HIS A 81 -17.76 -13.93 0.50
C HIS A 81 -18.69 -13.41 1.62
N LEU A 82 -18.47 -12.17 2.08
CA LEU A 82 -19.25 -11.61 3.19
C LEU A 82 -20.63 -11.09 2.74
N GLU A 83 -20.73 -10.49 1.55
CA GLU A 83 -21.96 -9.82 1.12
C GLU A 83 -22.45 -10.23 -0.28
N ASN A 84 -21.78 -11.16 -0.98
CA ASN A 84 -22.03 -11.47 -2.40
C ASN A 84 -21.94 -10.24 -3.33
N GLU A 85 -21.19 -9.22 -2.91
CA GLU A 85 -20.97 -7.99 -3.66
C GLU A 85 -19.48 -7.79 -3.95
N SER A 86 -19.19 -7.17 -5.10
CA SER A 86 -17.82 -6.82 -5.48
C SER A 86 -17.50 -5.40 -5.06
N LEU A 87 -16.23 -5.17 -4.70
CA LEU A 87 -15.67 -3.83 -4.59
C LEU A 87 -15.45 -3.28 -5.99
N TYR A 88 -15.96 -2.08 -6.23
CA TYR A 88 -15.68 -1.37 -7.48
C TYR A 88 -14.26 -0.84 -7.48
N ALA A 89 -13.60 -0.94 -8.64
CA ALA A 89 -12.32 -0.27 -8.86
C ALA A 89 -12.50 1.25 -8.68
N HIS A 90 -11.53 1.89 -8.05
CA HIS A 90 -11.50 3.36 -7.95
C HIS A 90 -10.91 3.94 -9.23
N ASP A 91 -11.48 5.06 -9.68
CA ASP A 91 -10.99 5.74 -10.88
C ASP A 91 -9.56 6.26 -10.67
N PRO A 92 -8.65 6.06 -11.64
CA PRO A 92 -7.31 6.62 -11.60
C PRO A 92 -7.36 8.14 -11.56
N LYS A 93 -6.54 8.76 -10.71
CA LYS A 93 -6.42 10.21 -10.57
C LYS A 93 -5.03 10.65 -10.99
N MET A 94 -4.65 10.39 -12.23
CA MET A 94 -3.32 10.73 -12.75
C MET A 94 -3.11 12.23 -12.97
N ASP A 95 -4.16 12.97 -13.34
CA ASP A 95 -4.08 14.38 -13.74
C ASP A 95 -3.44 15.30 -12.68
N ARG A 96 -3.63 14.99 -11.40
CA ARG A 96 -3.05 15.73 -10.27
C ARG A 96 -1.53 15.77 -10.28
N PHE A 97 -0.87 14.78 -10.89
CA PHE A 97 0.60 14.65 -10.84
C PHE A 97 1.29 15.47 -11.93
N ASN A 98 0.52 15.98 -12.90
CA ASN A 98 1.04 16.81 -13.98
C ASN A 98 1.73 18.08 -13.45
N SER A 99 1.17 18.68 -12.39
CA SER A 99 1.71 19.89 -11.74
C SER A 99 2.69 19.63 -10.60
N MET A 100 2.90 18.37 -10.20
CA MET A 100 3.78 18.02 -9.08
C MET A 100 5.21 17.77 -9.56
N SER A 101 6.19 18.26 -8.80
CA SER A 101 7.59 17.90 -8.96
C SER A 101 7.86 16.46 -8.54
N THR A 102 8.97 15.87 -9.00
CA THR A 102 9.38 14.51 -8.62
C THR A 102 9.49 14.35 -7.10
N ASN A 103 9.95 15.37 -6.39
CA ASN A 103 10.05 15.34 -4.92
C ASN A 103 8.67 15.26 -4.26
N GLU A 104 7.72 16.07 -4.72
CA GLU A 104 6.34 16.04 -4.20
C GLU A 104 5.65 14.72 -4.51
N ILE A 105 5.95 14.10 -5.66
CA ILE A 105 5.44 12.77 -6.02
C ILE A 105 5.98 11.71 -5.07
N ILE A 106 7.28 11.73 -4.74
CA ILE A 106 7.90 10.79 -3.79
C ILE A 106 7.32 10.98 -2.38
N ASP A 107 7.20 12.21 -1.91
CA ASP A 107 6.62 12.50 -0.59
C ASP A 107 5.15 12.05 -0.52
N TYR A 108 4.40 12.23 -1.62
CA TYR A 108 3.05 11.70 -1.73
C TYR A 108 3.02 10.17 -1.77
N TYR A 109 3.94 9.53 -2.50
CA TYR A 109 4.07 8.06 -2.58
C TYR A 109 4.30 7.46 -1.20
N LYS A 110 5.20 8.06 -0.41
CA LYS A 110 5.43 7.70 0.99
C LYS A 110 4.16 7.86 1.83
N LYS A 111 3.47 9.00 1.69
CA LYS A 111 2.22 9.26 2.41
C LYS A 111 1.15 8.20 2.13
N VAL A 112 0.90 7.86 0.86
CA VAL A 112 -0.14 6.89 0.50
C VAL A 112 0.26 5.46 0.85
N THR A 113 1.54 5.13 0.78
CA THR A 113 2.04 3.81 1.22
C THR A 113 1.91 3.64 2.73
N ASN A 114 2.19 4.70 3.52
CA ASN A 114 1.93 4.70 4.96
C ASN A 114 0.44 4.61 5.29
N ASP A 115 -0.42 5.28 4.52
CA ASP A 115 -1.87 5.15 4.69
C ASP A 115 -2.34 3.73 4.36
N LEU A 116 -1.77 3.07 3.34
CA LEU A 116 -2.09 1.68 3.01
C LEU A 116 -1.81 0.77 4.21
N GLU A 117 -0.61 0.87 4.79
CA GLU A 117 -0.23 0.09 5.97
C GLU A 117 -1.20 0.34 7.14
N LYS A 118 -1.59 1.60 7.37
CA LYS A 118 -2.56 1.98 8.41
C LYS A 118 -3.95 1.39 8.15
N GLN A 119 -4.46 1.47 6.92
CA GLN A 119 -5.78 0.94 6.57
C GLN A 119 -5.80 -0.59 6.68
N VAL A 120 -4.71 -1.28 6.30
CA VAL A 120 -4.55 -2.73 6.44
C VAL A 120 -4.52 -3.15 7.91
N LYS A 121 -3.76 -2.45 8.77
CA LYS A 121 -3.76 -2.70 10.23
C LYS A 121 -5.14 -2.49 10.86
N THR A 122 -5.88 -1.49 10.39
CA THR A 122 -7.25 -1.24 10.85
C THR A 122 -8.18 -2.38 10.42
N LEU A 123 -8.08 -2.83 9.17
CA LEU A 123 -8.83 -3.97 8.66
C LEU A 123 -8.52 -5.25 9.45
N GLU A 124 -7.24 -5.51 9.74
CA GLU A 124 -6.80 -6.64 10.58
C GLU A 124 -7.50 -6.61 11.94
N GLY A 125 -7.47 -5.47 12.64
CA GLY A 125 -8.16 -5.31 13.92
C GLY A 125 -9.66 -5.59 13.82
N MET A 126 -10.31 -5.12 12.75
CA MET A 126 -11.73 -5.36 12.52
C MET A 126 -12.06 -6.82 12.25
N THR A 127 -11.20 -7.53 11.53
CA THR A 127 -11.36 -8.98 11.25
C THR A 127 -11.05 -9.88 12.45
N ILE A 128 -10.41 -9.36 13.50
CA ILE A 128 -10.18 -10.08 14.76
C ILE A 128 -11.38 -9.90 15.70
N ILE A 129 -11.91 -8.68 15.80
CA ILE A 129 -12.96 -8.30 16.75
C ILE A 129 -14.32 -8.29 16.03
N THR A 130 -14.69 -9.40 15.42
CA THR A 130 -15.90 -9.52 14.60
C THR A 130 -17.14 -9.81 15.44
N HIS A 131 -18.30 -9.39 14.93
CA HIS A 131 -19.59 -9.74 15.49
C HIS A 131 -19.79 -11.28 15.50
N PRO A 132 -20.47 -11.88 16.50
CA PRO A 132 -20.64 -13.34 16.60
C PRO A 132 -21.27 -14.01 15.36
N SER A 133 -22.04 -13.25 14.58
CA SER A 133 -22.59 -13.73 13.30
C SER A 133 -21.51 -14.12 12.28
N LEU A 134 -20.27 -13.67 12.46
CA LEU A 134 -19.15 -13.84 11.53
C LEU A 134 -18.17 -14.93 11.96
N GLU A 135 -18.46 -15.66 13.04
CA GLU A 135 -17.53 -16.65 13.61
C GLU A 135 -17.10 -17.70 12.58
N LYS A 136 -18.01 -18.07 11.67
CA LYS A 136 -17.76 -19.03 10.59
C LYS A 136 -16.79 -18.50 9.52
N GLU A 137 -16.73 -17.19 9.35
CA GLU A 137 -15.91 -16.52 8.34
C GLU A 137 -14.51 -16.17 8.86
N LYS A 138 -14.27 -16.26 10.18
CA LYS A 138 -12.96 -15.96 10.79
C LYS A 138 -11.77 -16.70 10.16
N PRO A 139 -11.85 -18.01 9.84
CA PRO A 139 -10.73 -18.69 9.18
C PRO A 139 -10.41 -18.09 7.81
N LEU A 140 -11.44 -17.72 7.04
CA LEU A 140 -11.30 -17.07 5.74
C LEU A 140 -10.68 -15.68 5.89
N MET A 141 -11.21 -14.87 6.83
CA MET A 141 -10.68 -13.54 7.11
C MET A 141 -9.21 -13.58 7.53
N ALA A 142 -8.84 -14.49 8.44
CA ALA A 142 -7.45 -14.64 8.88
C ALA A 142 -6.52 -15.00 7.70
N PHE A 143 -6.91 -15.97 6.88
CA PHE A 143 -6.16 -16.36 5.68
C PHE A 143 -5.96 -15.18 4.72
N VAL A 144 -7.04 -14.45 4.41
CA VAL A 144 -6.98 -13.28 3.52
C VAL A 144 -6.10 -12.19 4.11
N MET A 145 -6.22 -11.92 5.41
CA MET A 145 -5.48 -10.84 6.06
C MET A 145 -3.99 -11.12 6.18
N ASP A 146 -3.57 -12.37 6.39
CA ASP A 146 -2.16 -12.73 6.38
C ASP A 146 -1.50 -12.41 5.04
N ASP A 147 -2.16 -12.75 3.93
CA ASP A 147 -1.66 -12.45 2.58
C ASP A 147 -1.70 -10.94 2.27
N VAL A 148 -2.78 -10.24 2.63
CA VAL A 148 -2.88 -8.77 2.44
C VAL A 148 -1.76 -8.05 3.20
N LYS A 149 -1.46 -8.47 4.44
CA LYS A 149 -0.34 -7.94 5.22
C LYS A 149 0.98 -8.22 4.54
N LEU A 150 1.23 -9.46 4.13
CA LEU A 150 2.47 -9.84 3.46
C LEU A 150 2.75 -8.94 2.24
N TYR A 151 1.75 -8.75 1.37
CA TYR A 151 1.90 -7.92 0.17
C TYR A 151 2.01 -6.43 0.48
N SER A 152 1.23 -5.89 1.43
CA SER A 152 1.34 -4.48 1.83
C SER A 152 2.66 -4.13 2.51
N SER A 153 3.18 -5.02 3.37
CA SER A 153 4.49 -4.84 4.00
C SER A 153 5.64 -4.86 3.00
N ALA A 154 5.55 -5.70 1.96
CA ALA A 154 6.54 -5.70 0.88
C ALA A 154 6.61 -4.35 0.16
N ILE A 155 5.44 -3.74 -0.13
CA ILE A 155 5.36 -2.41 -0.76
C ILE A 155 5.96 -1.35 0.17
N TYR A 156 5.60 -1.36 1.46
CA TYR A 156 6.16 -0.44 2.44
C TYR A 156 7.68 -0.53 2.53
N ASN A 157 8.22 -1.75 2.63
CA ASN A 157 9.67 -1.96 2.74
C ASN A 157 10.43 -1.55 1.48
N SER A 158 9.79 -1.59 0.31
CA SER A 158 10.39 -1.17 -0.96
C SER A 158 10.51 0.35 -1.13
N LEU A 159 9.89 1.16 -0.25
CA LEU A 159 10.02 2.62 -0.26
C LEU A 159 11.49 3.05 -0.17
N ASP A 160 12.26 2.35 0.66
CA ASP A 160 13.68 2.58 0.86
C ASP A 160 14.47 2.50 -0.46
N ASP A 161 14.11 1.58 -1.36
CA ASP A 161 14.79 1.40 -2.63
C ASP A 161 14.56 2.60 -3.57
N ILE A 162 13.33 3.12 -3.59
CA ILE A 162 12.95 4.32 -4.35
C ILE A 162 13.66 5.56 -3.79
N GLU A 163 13.64 5.75 -2.47
CA GLU A 163 14.28 6.91 -1.81
C GLU A 163 15.80 6.91 -2.03
N ARG A 164 16.44 5.73 -1.95
CA ARG A 164 17.88 5.59 -2.22
C ARG A 164 18.23 5.85 -3.68
N ALA A 165 17.46 5.31 -4.62
CA ALA A 165 17.70 5.53 -6.05
C ALA A 165 17.61 7.03 -6.40
N ARG A 166 16.63 7.74 -5.82
CA ARG A 166 16.50 9.20 -5.94
C ARG A 166 17.71 9.93 -5.36
N ASP A 167 18.14 9.59 -4.15
CA ASP A 167 19.25 10.26 -3.48
C ASP A 167 20.57 10.06 -4.24
N LEU A 168 20.82 8.85 -4.75
CA LEU A 168 21.99 8.57 -5.59
C LEU A 168 21.95 9.33 -6.91
N ASN A 169 20.78 9.40 -7.55
CA ASN A 169 20.61 10.18 -8.78
C ASN A 169 20.90 11.68 -8.55
N HIS A 170 20.47 12.25 -7.41
CA HIS A 170 20.80 13.63 -7.03
C HIS A 170 22.31 13.83 -6.83
N VAL A 171 22.97 12.93 -6.10
CA VAL A 171 24.42 12.99 -5.89
C VAL A 171 25.17 12.92 -7.22
N ARG A 172 24.80 11.99 -8.10
CA ARG A 172 25.45 11.84 -9.42
C ARG A 172 25.25 13.07 -10.30
N THR A 173 24.05 13.62 -10.32
CA THR A 173 23.73 14.85 -11.06
C THR A 173 24.56 16.03 -10.55
N ALA A 174 24.69 16.16 -9.23
CA ALA A 174 25.46 17.24 -8.61
C ALA A 174 26.97 17.11 -8.86
N ILE A 175 27.53 15.90 -8.76
CA ILE A 175 28.93 15.63 -9.13
C ILE A 175 29.18 16.02 -10.59
N ALA A 176 28.28 15.66 -11.50
CA ALA A 176 28.40 16.02 -12.92
C ALA A 176 28.36 17.54 -13.15
N ARG A 177 27.75 18.30 -12.24
CA ARG A 177 27.71 19.78 -12.25
C ARG A 177 28.85 20.43 -11.47
N GLY A 178 29.71 19.65 -10.82
CA GLY A 178 30.81 20.16 -9.98
C GLY A 178 30.34 20.73 -8.64
N GLU A 179 29.16 20.35 -8.16
CA GLU A 179 28.60 20.79 -6.89
C GLU A 179 29.04 19.85 -5.74
N GLU A 180 29.29 20.41 -4.55
CA GLU A 180 29.58 19.64 -3.35
C GLU A 180 28.26 19.18 -2.69
N VAL A 181 28.00 17.87 -2.63
CA VAL A 181 26.74 17.33 -2.10
C VAL A 181 26.99 16.17 -1.15
N GLN A 182 26.29 16.17 -0.01
CA GLN A 182 26.21 15.03 0.90
C GLN A 182 24.90 14.25 0.72
N PRO A 183 24.92 12.91 0.78
CA PRO A 183 23.71 12.09 0.68
C PRO A 183 22.75 12.36 1.83
N ARG A 184 21.44 12.43 1.53
CA ARG A 184 20.38 12.65 2.53
C ARG A 184 20.01 11.37 3.28
N HIS A 185 19.93 10.22 2.60
CA HIS A 185 19.81 8.90 3.22
C HIS A 185 21.12 8.12 3.09
N ILE A 186 21.77 7.87 4.24
CA ILE A 186 22.82 6.85 4.35
C ILE A 186 22.15 5.59 4.90
N GLY A 187 21.50 4.82 4.03
CA GLY A 187 21.21 3.43 4.36
C GLY A 187 22.53 2.68 4.57
N ALA A 188 22.56 1.67 5.44
CA ALA A 188 23.77 0.90 5.69
C ALA A 188 24.32 0.34 4.36
N VAL A 189 25.46 0.87 3.91
CA VAL A 189 26.21 0.34 2.78
C VAL A 189 26.74 -1.01 3.22
N ILE A 190 26.10 -2.10 2.79
CA ILE A 190 26.72 -3.43 2.87
C ILE A 190 27.79 -3.45 1.78
N PRO A 191 29.09 -3.47 2.12
CA PRO A 191 30.13 -3.54 1.10
C PRO A 191 29.99 -4.89 0.39
N ARG A 192 29.83 -4.88 -0.94
CA ARG A 192 30.03 -6.09 -1.72
C ARG A 192 31.52 -6.46 -1.61
N LYS A 193 31.80 -7.64 -1.03
CA LYS A 193 33.11 -8.29 -1.17
C LYS A 193 33.30 -8.77 -2.60
#